data_AF-A0A8B6M8D9-F1
#
_entry.id   AF-A0A8B6M8D9-F1
#
_cell.length_a   1.000
_cell.length_b   1.000
_cell.length_c   1.000
_cell.angle_alpha   90.00
_cell.angle_beta   90.00
_cell.angle_gamma   90.00
#
_symmetry.space_group_name_H-M   'P 1'
#
loop_
_entity.id
_entity.type
_entity.pdbx_description
1 polymer ?
#
loop_
_entity_poly.entity_id
_entity_poly.type
_entity_poly.pdbx_seq_one_letter_code
_entity_poly.pdbx_strand_id
1 'polypeptide(L)'
;MEALRRARQQLLSLPLRHGRICTGRTPWSKAHSSWLCGQTFEHPAHQIVLAEFRHAIEEAEVRLKRLWGLRCDAGRLWIPAILGSKHI
;
A
#
# COMPACT_ATOMS: atom_id res chain seq x y z
N MET A 1 4.78 2.87 7.49
CA MET A 1 5.63 2.03 6.60
C MET A 1 5.37 0.54 6.83
N GLU A 2 5.38 0.07 8.08
CA GLU A 2 5.24 -1.37 8.38
C GLU A 2 3.87 -1.97 8.08
N ALA A 3 2.76 -1.27 8.36
CA ALA A 3 1.42 -1.73 8.03
C ALA A 3 1.22 -2.00 6.52
N LEU A 4 1.70 -1.08 5.66
CA LEU A 4 1.68 -1.27 4.21
C LEU A 4 2.54 -2.48 3.78
N ARG A 5 3.70 -2.66 4.41
CA ARG A 5 4.59 -3.79 4.12
C ARG A 5 3.95 -5.13 4.50
N ARG A 6 3.26 -5.19 5.64
CA ARG A 6 2.53 -6.39 6.10
C ARG A 6 1.35 -6.71 5.18
N ALA A 7 0.53 -5.72 4.83
CA ALA A 7 -0.59 -5.90 3.89
C ALA A 7 -0.11 -6.45 2.54
N ARG A 8 1.00 -5.90 2.02
CA ARG A 8 1.66 -6.36 0.80
C ARG A 8 2.16 -7.80 0.88
N GLN A 9 2.75 -8.19 2.01
CA GLN A 9 3.22 -9.57 2.23
C GLN A 9 2.07 -10.58 2.32
N GLN A 10 0.99 -10.22 3.04
CA GLN A 10 -0.20 -11.08 3.12
C GLN A 10 -0.81 -11.29 1.74
N LEU A 11 -0.90 -10.23 0.92
CA LEU A 11 -1.40 -10.33 -0.46
C LEU A 11 -0.52 -11.22 -1.34
N LEU A 12 0.81 -11.07 -1.27
CA LEU A 12 1.73 -11.91 -2.06
C LEU A 12 1.70 -13.39 -1.67
N SER A 13 1.28 -13.72 -0.44
CA SER A 13 1.27 -15.10 0.04
C SER A 13 0.27 -15.99 -0.72
N LEU A 14 -0.83 -15.44 -1.24
CA LEU A 14 -1.84 -16.22 -1.96
C LEU A 14 -1.40 -16.64 -3.37
N PRO A 15 -0.97 -15.73 -4.26
CA PRO A 15 -0.44 -16.11 -5.57
C PRO A 15 0.71 -17.11 -5.45
N LEU A 16 1.60 -16.92 -4.47
CA LEU A 16 2.70 -17.84 -4.20
C LEU A 16 2.22 -19.24 -3.80
N ARG A 17 1.19 -19.36 -2.98
CA ARG A 17 0.56 -20.65 -2.62
C ARG A 17 -0.09 -21.35 -3.83
N HIS A 18 -0.50 -20.58 -4.83
CA HIS A 18 -1.05 -21.11 -6.08
C HIS A 18 -0.01 -21.22 -7.20
N GLY A 19 1.29 -21.08 -6.90
CA GLY A 19 2.38 -21.23 -7.86
C GLY A 19 2.50 -20.10 -8.89
N ARG A 20 1.85 -18.95 -8.66
CA ARG A 20 1.82 -17.83 -9.61
C ARG A 20 2.81 -16.75 -9.17
N ILE A 21 3.78 -16.49 -10.05
CA ILE A 21 4.82 -15.47 -9.83
C ILE A 21 4.63 -14.37 -10.88
N CYS A 22 4.60 -13.12 -10.44
CA CYS A 22 4.59 -11.99 -11.36
C CYS A 22 6.02 -11.72 -11.84
N THR A 23 6.39 -12.25 -13.00
CA THR A 23 7.72 -12.04 -13.61
C THR A 23 7.73 -10.79 -14.49
N GLY A 24 8.84 -10.04 -14.46
CA GLY A 24 9.08 -8.91 -15.36
C GLY A 24 8.27 -7.63 -15.11
N ARG A 25 7.56 -7.50 -13.98
CA ARG A 25 6.80 -6.28 -13.64
C ARG A 25 7.30 -5.68 -12.33
N THR A 26 7.36 -4.35 -12.27
CA THR A 26 7.67 -3.64 -11.02
C THR A 26 6.60 -3.99 -9.97
N PRO A 27 7.00 -4.47 -8.78
CA PRO A 27 6.06 -4.77 -7.71
C PRO A 27 5.21 -3.54 -7.37
N TRP A 28 3.91 -3.74 -7.19
CA TRP A 28 2.95 -2.67 -6.81
C TRP A 28 2.78 -1.55 -7.84
N SER A 29 3.15 -1.80 -9.10
CA SER A 29 2.81 -0.91 -10.22
C SER A 29 1.39 -1.16 -10.72
N LYS A 30 0.89 -0.25 -11.56
CA LYS A 30 -0.38 -0.44 -12.29
C LYS A 30 -0.38 -1.75 -13.10
N ALA A 31 0.75 -2.11 -13.69
CA ALA A 31 0.93 -3.35 -14.44
C ALA A 31 0.85 -4.61 -13.55
N HIS A 32 1.30 -4.52 -12.29
CA HIS A 32 1.12 -5.59 -11.30
C HIS A 32 -0.34 -5.72 -10.86
N SER A 33 -1.05 -4.60 -10.69
CA SER A 33 -2.48 -4.60 -10.33
C SER A 33 -3.35 -5.17 -11.45
N SER A 34 -3.08 -4.83 -12.71
CA SER A 34 -3.75 -5.43 -13.86
C SER A 34 -3.43 -6.92 -14.01
N TRP A 35 -2.20 -7.35 -13.69
CA TRP A 35 -1.85 -8.77 -13.65
C TRP A 35 -2.66 -9.53 -12.59
N LEU A 36 -2.81 -8.95 -11.39
CA LEU A 36 -3.64 -9.52 -10.33
C LEU A 36 -5.12 -9.63 -10.75
N CYS A 37 -5.66 -8.60 -11.41
CA CYS A 37 -7.03 -8.60 -11.92
C CYS A 37 -7.27 -9.67 -13.01
N GLY A 38 -6.23 -9.97 -13.80
CA GLY A 38 -6.27 -11.03 -14.81
C GLY A 38 -6.12 -12.44 -14.24
N GLN A 39 -5.95 -12.62 -12.93
CA GLN A 39 -5.88 -13.96 -12.33
C GLN A 39 -7.27 -14.56 -12.21
N THR A 40 -7.54 -15.58 -13.01
CA THR A 40 -8.72 -16.43 -12.86
C THR A 40 -8.40 -17.57 -11.89
N PHE A 41 -9.29 -17.76 -10.93
CA PHE A 41 -9.31 -18.92 -10.03
C PHE A 41 -10.54 -19.76 -10.32
N GLU A 42 -10.37 -21.08 -10.18
CA GLU A 42 -11.43 -22.07 -10.38
C GLU A 42 -12.55 -21.96 -9.33
N HIS A 43 -12.20 -21.54 -8.11
CA HIS A 43 -13.17 -21.42 -7.02
C HIS A 43 -13.56 -19.95 -6.78
N PRO A 44 -14.87 -19.61 -6.73
CA PRO A 44 -15.35 -18.23 -6.58
C PRO A 44 -14.89 -17.56 -5.29
N ALA A 45 -14.68 -18.31 -4.20
CA ALA A 45 -14.18 -17.73 -2.96
C ALA A 45 -12.77 -17.13 -3.11
N HIS A 46 -11.92 -17.69 -3.97
CA HIS A 46 -10.59 -17.12 -4.24
C HIS A 46 -10.66 -15.78 -4.98
N GLN A 47 -11.71 -15.56 -5.79
CA GLN A 47 -11.94 -14.27 -6.45
C GLN A 47 -12.37 -13.20 -5.46
N ILE A 48 -13.27 -13.55 -4.53
CA ILE A 48 -13.70 -12.65 -3.43
C ILE A 48 -12.49 -12.26 -2.58
N VAL A 49 -11.69 -13.26 -2.19
CA VAL A 49 -10.48 -13.02 -1.40
C VAL A 49 -9.50 -12.11 -2.15
N LEU A 50 -9.28 -12.32 -3.46
CA LEU A 50 -8.43 -11.43 -4.27
C LEU A 50 -8.98 -9.98 -4.31
N ALA A 51 -10.30 -9.82 -4.39
CA ALA A 51 -10.95 -8.50 -4.36
C ALA A 51 -10.77 -7.79 -3.00
N GLU A 52 -10.99 -8.49 -1.89
CA GLU A 52 -10.76 -7.98 -0.53
C GLU A 52 -9.30 -7.54 -0.33
N PHE A 53 -8.36 -8.35 -0.82
CA PHE A 53 -6.94 -8.02 -0.74
C PHE A 53 -6.57 -6.78 -1.54
N ARG A 54 -7.17 -6.60 -2.72
CA ARG A 54 -6.98 -5.38 -3.50
C ARG A 54 -7.52 -4.16 -2.73
N HIS A 55 -8.71 -4.28 -2.15
CA HIS A 55 -9.32 -3.20 -1.39
C HIS A 55 -8.44 -2.78 -0.21
N ALA A 56 -7.89 -3.74 0.55
CA ALA A 56 -7.00 -3.47 1.67
C ALA A 56 -5.73 -2.69 1.27
N ILE A 57 -5.22 -2.89 0.05
CA ILE A 57 -4.08 -2.11 -0.47
C ILE A 57 -4.48 -0.70 -0.82
N GLU A 58 -5.59 -0.53 -1.54
CA GLU A 58 -6.11 0.80 -1.89
C GLU A 58 -6.33 1.63 -0.61
N GLU A 59 -6.91 1.04 0.43
CA GLU A 59 -7.06 1.68 1.75
C GLU A 59 -5.73 2.01 2.43
N ALA A 60 -4.78 1.09 2.42
CA ALA A 60 -3.46 1.31 3.02
C ALA A 60 -2.70 2.43 2.32
N GLU A 61 -2.82 2.55 0.99
CA GLU A 61 -2.22 3.62 0.19
C GLU A 61 -2.89 4.98 0.47
N VAL A 62 -4.23 5.02 0.52
CA VAL A 62 -4.98 6.23 0.90
C VAL A 62 -4.59 6.69 2.30
N ARG A 63 -4.55 5.77 3.27
CA ARG A 63 -4.16 6.06 4.66
C ARG A 63 -2.74 6.61 4.71
N LEU A 64 -1.83 6.01 3.97
CA LEU A 64 -0.44 6.42 3.94
C LEU A 64 -0.27 7.79 3.27
N LYS A 65 -0.98 8.08 2.18
CA LYS A 65 -1.03 9.41 1.55
C LYS A 65 -1.55 10.47 2.53
N ARG A 66 -2.63 10.16 3.26
CA ARG A 66 -3.18 11.05 4.30
C ARG A 66 -2.16 11.32 5.40
N LEU A 67 -1.49 10.28 5.92
CA LEU A 67 -0.47 10.44 6.96
C LEU A 67 0.75 11.22 6.47
N TRP A 68 1.15 11.06 5.21
CA TRP A 68 2.19 11.90 4.60
C TRP A 68 1.79 13.36 4.51
N GLY A 69 0.56 13.64 4.04
CA GLY A 69 0.01 14.99 4.01
C GLY A 69 0.05 15.64 5.39
N LEU A 70 -0.52 14.96 6.40
CA LEU A 70 -0.51 15.43 7.79
C LEU A 70 0.91 15.69 8.32
N ARG A 71 1.88 14.82 8.01
CA ARG A 71 3.28 15.03 8.40
C ARG A 71 3.91 16.23 7.69
N CYS A 72 3.66 16.40 6.40
CA CYS A 72 4.18 17.54 5.63
C CYS A 72 3.56 18.86 6.09
N ASP A 73 2.26 18.86 6.39
CA ASP A 73 1.55 20.02 6.94
C ASP A 73 2.06 20.36 8.34
N ALA A 74 2.27 19.35 9.19
CA ALA A 74 2.90 19.53 10.51
C ALA A 74 4.35 20.05 10.40
N GLY A 75 5.14 19.55 9.43
CA GLY A 75 6.48 20.04 9.16
C GLY A 75 6.49 21.50 8.67
N ARG A 76 5.44 21.93 7.96
CA ARG A 76 5.25 23.31 7.50
C ARG A 76 4.85 24.25 8.64
N LEU A 77 4.12 23.75 9.63
CA LEU A 77 3.68 24.48 10.83
C LEU A 77 4.73 24.56 11.94
N TRP A 78 5.74 23.67 11.95
CA TRP A 78 6.71 23.61 13.06
C TRP A 78 8.03 24.36 12.80
N ILE A 79 8.34 24.73 11.55
CA ILE A 79 9.55 25.52 11.22
C ILE A 79 9.52 26.97 11.77
N PRO A 80 8.38 27.69 11.89
CA PRO A 80 8.39 29.02 12.51
C PRO A 80 8.66 29.00 14.03
N ALA A 81 8.35 27.89 14.71
CA ALA A 81 8.43 27.81 16.17
C ALA A 81 9.86 27.62 16.70
N ILE A 82 10.80 27.15 15.87
CA ILE A 82 12.18 26.86 16.29
C ILE A 82 13.11 28.08 16.08
N LEU A 83 12.69 29.10 15.31
CA LEU A 83 13.46 30.32 15.07
C LEU A 83 13.01 31.53 15.92
N GLY A 84 12.15 31.31 16.93
CA GLY A 84 11.57 32.36 17.78
C GLY A 84 12.12 32.48 19.21
N SER A 85 13.04 31.62 19.66
CA SER A 85 13.67 31.76 20.99
C SER A 85 15.08 32.35 20.87
N LYS A 86 15.11 33.65 20.67
CA LYS A 86 16.24 34.54 20.98
C LYS A 86 15.71 35.49 22.05
N HIS A 87 16.50 35.80 23.09
CA HIS A 87 16.14 36.51 24.33
C HIS A 87 15.47 35.57 25.36
N ILE A 88 16.02 35.30 26.56
CA ILE A 88 16.88 36.03 27.50
C ILE A 88 17.83 35.05 28.19
#